data_AF-A0A2Z6SQT7-F1
#
_entry.id   AF-A0A2Z6SQT7-F1
#
_cell.length_a   1.000
_cell.length_b   1.000
_cell.length_c   1.000
_cell.angle_alpha   90.00
_cell.angle_beta   90.00
_cell.angle_gamma   90.00
#
_symmetry.space_group_name_H-M   'P 1'
#
loop_
_entity.id
_entity.type
_entity.pdbx_description
1 polymer ?
#
loop_
_entity_poly.entity_id
_entity_poly.type
_entity_poly.pdbx_seq_one_letter_code
_entity_poly.pdbx_strand_id
1 'polypeptide(L)'
;MKKMTNYSYVSFPQLQILKFQLHPNNEVLTRFLENNGKNLKELNLGEDYDSLNSSIFKFCTYLRKLSAGFKNDELGMLKIVFESCKYLKCIEIYCRGNLLSEKEALSEIVKYSHENISEIILHHYYTQSTKLLPEELESFIVSWTNYIPQRLLFLVIVTNNYCKESLEKSEENIKIINKYIVLGVIKNFKSKDYDYEEHLKGNIINI
;
A
#
# COMPACT_ATOMS: atom_id res chain seq x y z
N MET A 1 22.77 0.43 -10.62
CA MET A 1 22.34 0.11 -9.24
C MET A 1 23.51 0.24 -8.30
N LYS A 2 23.40 1.09 -7.29
CA LYS A 2 24.41 1.19 -6.22
C LYS A 2 23.97 0.21 -5.12
N LYS A 3 24.80 -0.74 -4.71
CA LYS A 3 24.37 -1.74 -3.71
C LYS A 3 24.06 -1.07 -2.36
N MET A 4 22.89 -1.35 -1.78
CA MET A 4 22.46 -0.83 -0.49
C MET A 4 23.42 -1.17 0.66
N THR A 5 24.17 -2.27 0.53
CA THR A 5 25.16 -2.71 1.51
C THR A 5 26.20 -1.64 1.86
N ASN A 6 26.50 -0.73 0.92
CA ASN A 6 27.46 0.37 1.15
C ASN A 6 26.88 1.54 1.96
N TYR A 7 25.56 1.54 2.19
CA TYR A 7 24.84 2.64 2.83
C TYR A 7 24.22 2.26 4.18
N SER A 8 24.34 1.02 4.64
CA SER A 8 23.67 0.50 5.84
C SER A 8 23.91 1.34 7.11
N TYR A 9 25.04 2.07 7.19
CA TYR A 9 25.42 2.90 8.33
C TYR A 9 25.48 4.40 8.01
N VAL A 10 25.10 4.80 6.80
CA VAL A 10 25.16 6.20 6.38
C VAL A 10 23.91 6.92 6.86
N SER A 11 24.09 8.14 7.41
CA SER A 11 22.99 9.01 7.80
C SER A 11 22.69 10.03 6.71
N PHE A 12 21.42 10.10 6.33
CA PHE A 12 20.82 11.05 5.41
C PHE A 12 19.75 11.83 6.17
N PRO A 13 20.13 12.87 6.94
CA PRO A 13 19.21 13.55 7.85
C PRO A 13 18.02 14.22 7.15
N GLN A 14 18.13 14.52 5.85
CA GLN A 14 17.07 15.12 5.06
C GLN A 14 16.27 14.10 4.22
N LEU A 15 16.54 12.80 4.35
CA LEU A 15 15.84 11.77 3.60
C LEU A 15 14.38 11.69 4.05
N GLN A 16 13.46 11.95 3.12
CA GLN A 16 12.01 11.86 3.36
C GLN A 16 11.32 10.83 2.49
N ILE A 17 11.94 10.41 1.38
CA ILE A 17 11.37 9.50 0.41
C ILE A 17 12.41 8.42 0.13
N LEU A 18 12.03 7.17 0.31
CA LEU A 18 12.86 6.00 0.00
C LEU A 18 12.05 5.05 -0.88
N LYS A 19 12.57 4.72 -2.06
CA LYS A 19 11.92 3.83 -3.03
C LYS A 19 12.92 2.80 -3.51
N PHE A 20 12.53 1.54 -3.49
CA PHE A 20 13.32 0.44 -4.02
C PHE A 20 12.73 -0.05 -5.33
N GLN A 21 13.59 -0.26 -6.33
CA GLN A 21 13.22 -1.02 -7.53
C GLN A 21 13.35 -2.52 -7.31
N LEU A 22 14.38 -2.91 -6.55
CA LEU A 22 14.65 -4.28 -6.15
C LEU A 22 14.89 -4.28 -4.65
N HIS A 23 14.24 -5.23 -3.98
CA HIS A 23 14.22 -5.25 -2.53
C HIS A 23 15.62 -5.57 -1.96
N PRO A 24 16.16 -4.70 -1.09
CA PRO A 24 17.39 -5.01 -0.37
C PRO A 24 17.17 -6.11 0.67
N ASN A 25 18.24 -6.79 1.07
CA ASN A 25 18.15 -7.74 2.19
C ASN A 25 17.55 -7.06 3.46
N ASN A 26 16.63 -7.75 4.14
CA ASN A 26 15.92 -7.24 5.32
C ASN A 26 16.84 -6.67 6.40
N GLU A 27 17.98 -7.32 6.64
CA GLU A 27 18.94 -6.89 7.65
C GLU A 27 19.61 -5.57 7.28
N VAL A 28 19.98 -5.44 6.00
CA VAL A 28 20.55 -4.20 5.43
C VAL A 28 19.54 -3.06 5.48
N LEU A 29 18.28 -3.34 5.10
CA LEU A 29 17.20 -2.36 5.16
C LEU A 29 16.93 -1.91 6.60
N THR A 30 16.87 -2.85 7.54
CA THR A 30 16.63 -2.56 8.96
C THR A 30 17.70 -1.64 9.52
N ARG A 31 18.99 -1.92 9.29
CA ARG A 31 20.11 -1.07 9.73
C ARG A 31 20.08 0.32 9.11
N PHE A 32 19.73 0.40 7.81
CA PHE A 32 19.59 1.68 7.14
C PHE A 32 18.45 2.52 7.75
N LEU A 33 17.31 1.90 8.01
CA LEU A 33 16.14 2.56 8.57
C LEU A 33 16.32 2.95 10.04
N GLU A 34 17.14 2.23 10.80
CA GLU A 34 17.50 2.65 12.17
C GLU A 34 18.09 4.07 12.21
N ASN A 35 18.94 4.41 11.24
CA ASN A 35 19.57 5.72 11.15
C ASN A 35 18.70 6.78 10.43
N ASN A 36 17.86 6.35 9.49
CA ASN A 36 17.23 7.25 8.51
C ASN A 36 15.69 7.28 8.57
N GLY A 37 15.06 6.27 9.18
CA GLY A 37 13.62 6.01 9.12
C GLY A 37 12.77 7.08 9.79
N LYS A 38 13.28 7.72 10.84
CA LYS A 38 12.53 8.72 11.62
C LYS A 38 12.07 9.93 10.78
N ASN A 39 12.76 10.24 9.69
CA ASN A 39 12.43 11.38 8.83
C ASN A 39 11.66 10.96 7.57
N LEU A 40 11.48 9.65 7.33
CA LEU A 40 10.78 9.14 6.17
C LEU A 40 9.29 9.46 6.26
N LYS A 41 8.78 10.01 5.16
CA LYS A 41 7.37 10.29 4.89
C LYS A 41 6.81 9.32 3.85
N GLU A 42 7.65 8.81 2.94
CA GLU A 42 7.25 7.85 1.92
C GLU A 42 8.27 6.71 1.83
N LEU A 43 7.76 5.49 1.83
CA LEU A 43 8.53 4.26 1.71
C LEU A 43 7.85 3.37 0.67
N ASN A 44 8.58 3.04 -0.40
CA ASN A 44 8.16 2.04 -1.38
C ASN A 44 9.15 0.87 -1.34
N LEU A 45 8.64 -0.32 -1.00
CA LEU A 45 9.39 -1.57 -0.87
C LEU A 45 9.27 -2.47 -2.11
N GLY A 46 8.47 -2.06 -3.11
CA GLY A 46 8.20 -2.83 -4.32
C GLY A 46 7.26 -4.01 -4.11
N GLU A 47 7.09 -4.80 -5.17
CA GLU A 47 6.23 -5.99 -5.20
C GLU A 47 6.94 -7.28 -4.76
N ASP A 48 8.23 -7.43 -5.09
CA ASP A 48 9.00 -8.66 -4.87
C ASP A 48 9.67 -8.64 -3.49
N TYR A 49 8.93 -9.12 -2.49
CA TYR A 49 9.39 -9.22 -1.12
C TYR A 49 9.30 -10.67 -0.62
N ASP A 50 10.41 -11.24 -0.12
CA ASP A 50 10.44 -12.60 0.42
C ASP A 50 9.73 -12.76 1.78
N SER A 51 9.92 -11.84 2.74
CA SER A 51 9.03 -11.70 3.92
C SER A 51 9.26 -10.40 4.71
N LEU A 52 8.24 -9.56 4.87
CA LEU A 52 8.38 -8.25 5.52
C LEU A 52 8.83 -8.39 6.98
N ASN A 53 9.96 -7.78 7.32
CA ASN A 53 10.41 -7.78 8.71
C ASN A 53 9.70 -6.69 9.50
N SER A 54 8.96 -7.08 10.55
CA SER A 54 8.29 -6.17 11.49
C SER A 54 9.21 -5.08 12.09
N SER A 55 10.52 -5.32 12.18
CA SER A 55 11.49 -4.33 12.67
C SER A 55 11.57 -3.06 11.82
N ILE A 56 11.29 -3.15 10.51
CA ILE A 56 11.35 -2.02 9.56
C ILE A 56 10.43 -0.88 10.03
N PHE A 57 9.21 -1.22 10.45
CA PHE A 57 8.19 -0.23 10.81
C PHE A 57 8.45 0.45 12.15
N LYS A 58 9.26 -0.16 13.03
CA LYS A 58 9.64 0.45 14.32
C LYS A 58 10.44 1.75 14.14
N PHE A 59 11.13 1.89 13.02
CA PHE A 59 11.96 3.07 12.75
C PHE A 59 11.26 4.12 11.88
N CYS A 60 10.16 3.77 11.19
CA CYS A 60 9.47 4.63 10.23
C CYS A 60 8.23 5.31 10.84
N THR A 61 8.35 5.89 12.03
CA THR A 61 7.19 6.33 12.83
C THR A 61 6.42 7.52 12.27
N TYR A 62 7.02 8.31 11.35
CA TYR A 62 6.39 9.47 10.69
C TYR A 62 5.95 9.20 9.25
N LEU A 63 5.89 7.93 8.86
CA LEU A 63 5.51 7.52 7.52
C LEU A 63 4.08 7.96 7.19
N ARG A 64 3.91 8.57 6.02
CA ARG A 64 2.61 9.05 5.49
C ARG A 64 2.14 8.24 4.30
N LYS A 65 3.05 7.65 3.54
CA LYS A 65 2.76 6.75 2.42
C LYS A 65 3.64 5.49 2.50
N LEU A 66 3.01 4.33 2.40
CA LEU A 66 3.67 3.03 2.28
C LEU A 66 3.22 2.37 0.99
N SER A 67 4.15 1.79 0.23
CA SER A 67 3.89 0.86 -0.87
C SER A 67 4.64 -0.44 -0.63
N ALA A 68 3.93 -1.57 -0.56
CA ALA A 68 4.51 -2.88 -0.28
C ALA A 68 3.61 -4.04 -0.75
N GLY A 69 4.24 -5.15 -1.15
CA GLY A 69 3.57 -6.44 -1.30
C GLY A 69 3.47 -7.17 0.04
N PHE A 70 2.33 -7.83 0.30
CA PHE A 70 2.11 -8.64 1.50
C PHE A 70 1.72 -10.05 1.07
N LYS A 71 2.35 -11.09 1.62
CA LYS A 71 1.97 -12.48 1.33
C LYS A 71 0.74 -12.92 2.13
N ASN A 72 0.07 -13.97 1.66
CA ASN A 72 -1.15 -14.50 2.31
C ASN A 72 -0.90 -15.02 3.74
N ASP A 73 0.31 -15.49 4.05
CA ASP A 73 0.74 -15.88 5.40
C ASP A 73 1.20 -14.70 6.26
N GLU A 74 1.24 -13.48 5.70
CA GLU A 74 1.69 -12.25 6.35
C GLU A 74 0.55 -11.27 6.68
N LEU A 75 -0.71 -11.73 6.79
CA LEU A 75 -1.86 -10.87 7.14
C LEU A 75 -1.60 -10.04 8.42
N GLY A 76 -0.90 -10.61 9.40
CA GLY A 76 -0.52 -9.93 10.64
C GLY A 76 0.43 -8.74 10.45
N MET A 77 1.09 -8.60 9.29
CA MET A 77 2.00 -7.50 9.01
C MET A 77 1.28 -6.18 8.82
N LEU A 78 0.10 -6.17 8.21
CA LEU A 78 -0.71 -4.95 8.09
C LEU A 78 -1.08 -4.39 9.45
N LYS A 79 -1.39 -5.26 10.42
CA LYS A 79 -1.60 -4.85 11.82
C LYS A 79 -0.39 -4.12 12.38
N ILE A 80 0.81 -4.69 12.22
CA ILE A 80 2.06 -4.10 12.71
C ILE A 80 2.33 -2.75 12.04
N VAL A 81 2.07 -2.64 10.73
CA VAL A 81 2.20 -1.38 9.97
C VAL A 81 1.31 -0.30 10.58
N PHE A 82 0.02 -0.57 10.76
CA PHE A 82 -0.93 0.41 11.29
C PHE A 82 -0.66 0.76 12.75
N GLU A 83 -0.23 -0.19 13.58
CA GLU A 83 0.15 0.09 14.98
C GLU A 83 1.41 0.96 15.08
N SER A 84 2.38 0.76 14.17
CA SER A 84 3.67 1.46 14.18
C SER A 84 3.64 2.82 13.49
N CYS A 85 2.90 2.95 12.39
CA CYS A 85 2.93 4.10 11.49
C CYS A 85 1.70 5.01 11.68
N LYS A 86 1.53 5.61 12.86
CA LYS A 86 0.31 6.35 13.24
C LYS A 86 -0.07 7.54 12.34
N TYR A 87 0.87 8.04 11.53
CA TYR A 87 0.64 9.15 10.59
C TYR A 87 0.38 8.69 9.15
N LEU A 88 0.26 7.38 8.93
CA LEU A 88 0.03 6.82 7.62
C LEU A 88 -1.30 7.35 7.08
N LYS A 89 -1.29 7.87 5.86
CA LYS A 89 -2.47 8.42 5.18
C LYS A 89 -2.80 7.63 3.92
N CYS A 90 -1.77 7.15 3.25
CA CYS A 90 -1.86 6.38 2.03
C CYS A 90 -1.20 5.03 2.24
N ILE A 91 -1.91 3.97 1.87
CA ILE A 91 -1.34 2.63 1.74
C ILE A 91 -1.55 2.14 0.30
N GLU A 92 -0.48 1.60 -0.26
CA GLU A 92 -0.39 1.09 -1.61
C GLU A 92 -0.01 -0.40 -1.52
N ILE A 93 -0.87 -1.28 -2.03
CA ILE A 93 -0.76 -2.73 -1.87
C ILE A 93 -0.71 -3.39 -3.24
N TYR A 94 0.27 -4.26 -3.43
CA TYR A 94 0.39 -5.09 -4.63
C TYR A 94 -0.43 -6.38 -4.48
N CYS A 95 -1.43 -6.56 -5.34
CA CYS A 95 -2.39 -7.67 -5.34
C CYS A 95 -2.17 -8.60 -6.55
N ARG A 96 -1.33 -9.63 -6.37
CA ARG A 96 -0.93 -10.57 -7.42
C ARG A 96 -0.50 -11.93 -6.84
N GLY A 97 -0.86 -13.03 -7.52
CA GLY A 97 -0.19 -14.31 -7.35
C GLY A 97 -0.24 -14.85 -5.91
N ASN A 98 0.91 -14.85 -5.22
CA ASN A 98 1.08 -15.27 -3.82
C ASN A 98 0.95 -14.12 -2.79
N LEU A 99 0.71 -12.89 -3.26
CA LEU A 99 0.37 -11.73 -2.44
C LEU A 99 -1.14 -11.68 -2.18
N LEU A 100 -1.54 -10.84 -1.22
CA LEU A 100 -2.93 -10.61 -0.85
C LEU A 100 -3.79 -10.28 -2.08
N SER A 101 -4.95 -10.95 -2.17
CA SER A 101 -6.03 -10.52 -3.06
C SER A 101 -6.60 -9.15 -2.63
N GLU A 102 -7.34 -8.49 -3.52
CA GLU A 102 -8.06 -7.24 -3.18
C GLU A 102 -8.97 -7.45 -1.97
N LYS A 103 -9.66 -8.59 -1.91
CA LYS A 103 -10.51 -8.97 -0.78
C LYS A 103 -9.75 -9.02 0.54
N GLU A 104 -8.64 -9.75 0.58
CA GLU A 104 -7.84 -9.89 1.80
C GLU A 104 -7.24 -8.56 2.21
N ALA A 105 -6.70 -7.78 1.27
CA ALA A 105 -6.16 -6.46 1.52
C ALA A 105 -7.20 -5.51 2.15
N LEU A 106 -8.38 -5.39 1.52
CA LEU A 106 -9.47 -4.53 2.00
C LEU A 106 -10.00 -4.98 3.36
N SER A 107 -10.14 -6.29 3.57
CA SER A 107 -10.56 -6.87 4.85
C SER A 107 -9.60 -6.51 6.00
N GLU A 108 -8.30 -6.69 5.79
CA GLU A 108 -7.30 -6.39 6.82
C GLU A 108 -7.16 -4.89 7.08
N ILE A 109 -7.32 -4.05 6.04
CA ILE A 109 -7.36 -2.58 6.19
C ILE A 109 -8.50 -2.16 7.12
N VAL A 110 -9.73 -2.64 6.89
CA VAL A 110 -10.87 -2.30 7.77
C VAL A 110 -10.67 -2.79 9.19
N LYS A 111 -10.00 -3.95 9.35
CA LYS A 111 -9.81 -4.56 10.65
C LYS A 111 -8.79 -3.82 11.52
N TYR A 112 -7.72 -3.30 10.93
CA TYR A 112 -6.58 -2.78 11.69
C TYR A 112 -6.22 -1.32 11.43
N SER A 113 -6.70 -0.72 10.35
CA SER A 113 -6.35 0.66 10.06
C SER A 113 -6.91 1.61 11.11
N HIS A 114 -6.16 2.67 11.35
CA HIS A 114 -6.55 3.78 12.21
C HIS A 114 -7.16 4.91 11.38
N GLU A 115 -7.78 5.87 12.07
CA GLU A 115 -8.49 6.98 11.46
C GLU A 115 -7.66 7.78 10.44
N ASN A 116 -6.32 7.79 10.54
CA ASN A 116 -5.46 8.56 9.62
C ASN A 116 -5.42 8.09 8.17
N ILE A 117 -5.82 6.85 7.87
CA ILE A 117 -5.88 6.38 6.48
C ILE A 117 -7.02 7.09 5.75
N SER A 118 -6.72 7.59 4.57
CA SER A 118 -7.69 8.22 3.68
C SER A 118 -7.54 7.74 2.23
N GLU A 119 -6.39 7.18 1.86
CA GLU A 119 -6.10 6.76 0.50
C GLU A 119 -5.64 5.31 0.47
N ILE A 120 -6.30 4.52 -0.36
CA ILE A 120 -5.95 3.13 -0.64
C ILE A 120 -5.68 3.01 -2.14
N ILE A 121 -4.50 2.50 -2.47
CA ILE A 121 -4.09 2.24 -3.84
C ILE A 121 -3.85 0.73 -3.98
N LEU A 122 -4.58 0.08 -4.88
CA LEU A 122 -4.42 -1.34 -5.15
C LEU A 122 -3.79 -1.53 -6.52
N HIS A 123 -2.67 -2.26 -6.55
CA HIS A 123 -1.93 -2.55 -7.77
C HIS A 123 -2.24 -3.96 -8.26
N HIS A 124 -2.71 -4.06 -9.50
CA HIS A 124 -3.11 -5.31 -10.12
C HIS A 124 -2.42 -5.47 -11.46
N TYR A 125 -1.33 -6.25 -11.50
CA TYR A 125 -0.52 -6.38 -12.71
C TYR A 125 -0.66 -7.73 -13.41
N TYR A 126 -1.16 -8.75 -12.71
CA TYR A 126 -1.35 -10.10 -13.25
C TYR A 126 -2.56 -10.77 -12.59
N THR A 127 -2.99 -11.89 -13.17
CA THR A 127 -4.15 -12.66 -12.71
C THR A 127 -4.14 -12.87 -11.20
N GLN A 128 -5.22 -12.44 -10.55
CA GLN A 128 -5.50 -12.71 -9.15
C GLN A 128 -5.87 -14.18 -8.99
N SER A 129 -5.69 -14.70 -7.78
CA SER A 129 -6.20 -16.02 -7.41
C SER A 129 -7.71 -15.98 -7.11
N THR A 130 -8.23 -14.82 -6.71
CA THR A 130 -9.63 -14.62 -6.32
C THR A 130 -10.15 -13.25 -6.76
N LYS A 131 -11.35 -13.24 -7.35
CA LYS A 131 -12.07 -12.02 -7.73
C LYS A 131 -12.80 -11.44 -6.52
N LEU A 132 -12.71 -10.13 -6.30
CA LEU A 132 -13.52 -9.42 -5.30
C LEU A 132 -15.00 -9.41 -5.71
N LEU A 133 -15.86 -9.97 -4.87
CA LEU A 133 -17.31 -9.97 -5.10
C LEU A 133 -17.94 -8.61 -4.79
N PRO A 134 -19.04 -8.23 -5.47
CA PRO A 134 -19.75 -6.98 -5.19
C PRO A 134 -20.17 -6.83 -3.72
N GLU A 135 -20.64 -7.90 -3.09
CA GLU A 135 -21.08 -7.90 -1.69
C GLU A 135 -19.89 -7.68 -0.73
N GLU A 136 -18.71 -8.18 -1.09
CA GLU A 136 -17.48 -8.00 -0.32
C GLU A 136 -16.99 -6.56 -0.41
N LEU A 137 -17.05 -5.96 -1.60
CA LEU A 137 -16.74 -4.54 -1.80
C LEU A 137 -17.72 -3.64 -1.03
N GLU A 138 -19.03 -3.91 -1.12
CA GLU A 138 -20.03 -3.13 -0.40
C GLU A 138 -19.85 -3.26 1.11
N SER A 139 -19.60 -4.47 1.62
CA SER A 139 -19.29 -4.71 3.04
C SER A 139 -18.06 -3.92 3.51
N PHE A 140 -16.98 -3.89 2.70
CA PHE A 140 -15.82 -3.06 2.97
C PHE A 140 -16.19 -1.58 3.10
N ILE A 141 -16.93 -1.03 2.13
CA ILE A 141 -17.28 0.40 2.13
C ILE A 141 -18.21 0.74 3.31
N VAL A 142 -19.19 -0.11 3.62
CA VAL A 142 -20.06 0.06 4.80
C VAL A 142 -19.22 0.06 6.07
N SER A 143 -18.28 -0.87 6.20
CA SER A 143 -17.39 -0.92 7.36
C SER A 143 -16.51 0.33 7.46
N TRP A 144 -16.06 0.85 6.34
CA TRP A 144 -15.33 2.13 6.27
C TRP A 144 -16.14 3.31 6.81
N THR A 145 -17.47 3.30 6.67
CA THR A 145 -18.32 4.37 7.21
C THR A 145 -18.34 4.42 8.75
N ASN A 146 -17.95 3.34 9.42
CA ASN A 146 -17.94 3.25 10.89
C ASN A 146 -16.74 3.98 11.53
N TYR A 147 -15.74 4.43 10.75
CA TYR A 147 -14.63 5.21 11.30
C TYR A 147 -15.11 6.56 11.85
N ILE A 148 -14.66 6.92 13.05
CA ILE A 148 -14.95 8.21 13.69
C ILE A 148 -13.63 8.99 13.83
N PRO A 149 -13.53 10.22 13.28
CA PRO A 149 -14.53 10.90 12.44
C PRO A 149 -14.67 10.22 11.07
N GLN A 150 -15.86 10.29 10.47
CA GLN A 150 -16.12 9.73 9.15
C GLN A 150 -15.18 10.37 8.12
N ARG A 151 -14.35 9.56 7.45
CA ARG A 151 -13.35 10.05 6.51
C ARG A 151 -13.65 9.60 5.11
N LEU A 152 -13.46 10.55 4.20
CA LEU A 152 -13.65 10.32 2.79
C LEU A 152 -12.55 9.39 2.25
N LEU A 153 -12.97 8.29 1.64
CA LEU A 153 -12.08 7.34 1.00
C LEU A 153 -11.65 7.85 -0.38
N PHE A 154 -10.35 7.83 -0.63
CA PHE A 154 -9.77 7.89 -1.97
C PHE A 154 -9.35 6.47 -2.36
N LEU A 155 -9.99 5.91 -3.37
CA LEU A 155 -9.70 4.57 -3.87
C LEU A 155 -9.09 4.68 -5.27
N VAL A 156 -7.89 4.12 -5.44
CA VAL A 156 -7.19 4.11 -6.73
C VAL A 156 -6.84 2.68 -7.10
N ILE A 157 -7.19 2.28 -8.31
CA ILE A 157 -6.77 1.01 -8.88
C ILE A 157 -5.73 1.27 -9.95
N VAL A 158 -4.57 0.67 -9.80
CA VAL A 158 -3.49 0.73 -10.78
C VAL A 158 -3.42 -0.64 -11.43
N THR A 159 -3.80 -0.73 -12.69
CA THR A 159 -3.94 -2.00 -13.41
C THR A 159 -3.14 -1.96 -14.71
N ASN A 160 -3.13 -3.06 -15.46
CA ASN A 160 -2.70 -3.05 -16.85
C ASN A 160 -3.74 -3.75 -17.75
N ASN A 161 -3.54 -3.66 -19.06
CA ASN A 161 -4.40 -4.27 -20.06
C ASN A 161 -4.45 -5.82 -20.00
N TYR A 162 -3.53 -6.48 -19.30
CA TYR A 162 -3.54 -7.94 -19.10
C TYR A 162 -4.41 -8.39 -17.93
N CYS A 163 -4.77 -7.47 -17.04
CA CYS A 163 -5.57 -7.76 -15.87
C CYS A 163 -7.06 -7.78 -16.18
N LYS A 164 -7.66 -8.96 -16.03
CA LYS A 164 -9.07 -9.21 -16.37
C LYS A 164 -10.03 -9.18 -15.18
N GLU A 165 -9.51 -9.26 -13.95
CA GLU A 165 -10.31 -9.60 -12.76
C GLU A 165 -10.22 -8.59 -11.61
N SER A 166 -9.58 -7.44 -11.82
CA SER A 166 -9.60 -6.36 -10.82
C SER A 166 -10.97 -5.74 -10.64
N LEU A 167 -11.18 -5.11 -9.49
CA LEU A 167 -12.50 -4.64 -9.06
C LEU A 167 -13.14 -3.65 -10.04
N GLU A 168 -12.37 -2.84 -10.76
CA GLU A 168 -12.87 -1.87 -11.74
C GLU A 168 -13.39 -2.50 -13.04
N LYS A 169 -13.07 -3.77 -13.31
CA LYS A 169 -13.57 -4.50 -14.48
C LYS A 169 -14.99 -5.04 -14.28
N SER A 170 -15.52 -5.01 -13.05
CA SER A 170 -16.87 -5.48 -12.72
C SER A 170 -17.88 -4.32 -12.77
N GLU A 171 -18.88 -4.41 -13.65
CA GLU A 171 -19.95 -3.40 -13.74
C GLU A 171 -20.71 -3.22 -12.42
N GLU A 172 -20.91 -4.31 -11.68
CA GLU A 172 -21.59 -4.29 -10.37
C GLU A 172 -20.74 -3.54 -9.33
N ASN A 173 -19.42 -3.77 -9.31
CA ASN A 173 -18.51 -3.05 -8.43
C ASN A 173 -18.50 -1.54 -8.75
N ILE A 174 -18.50 -1.18 -10.04
CA ILE A 174 -18.59 0.22 -10.46
C ILE A 174 -19.91 0.87 -10.03
N LYS A 175 -21.05 0.16 -10.14
CA LYS A 175 -22.34 0.65 -9.63
C LYS A 175 -22.30 0.92 -8.12
N ILE A 176 -21.70 0.00 -7.35
CA ILE A 176 -21.51 0.16 -5.91
C ILE A 176 -20.61 1.37 -5.61
N ILE A 177 -19.47 1.51 -6.27
CA ILE A 177 -18.56 2.64 -6.07
C ILE A 177 -19.29 3.96 -6.36
N ASN A 178 -20.00 4.06 -7.48
CA ASN A 178 -20.74 5.26 -7.85
C ASN A 178 -21.84 5.60 -6.83
N LYS A 179 -22.55 4.60 -6.30
CA LYS A 179 -23.50 4.79 -5.20
C LYS A 179 -22.82 5.44 -3.99
N TYR A 180 -21.65 4.95 -3.58
CA TYR A 180 -20.93 5.49 -2.42
C TYR A 180 -20.18 6.79 -2.68
N ILE A 181 -19.91 7.14 -3.94
CA ILE A 181 -19.48 8.49 -4.33
C ILE A 181 -20.62 9.48 -4.12
N VAL A 182 -21.84 9.17 -4.59
CA VAL A 182 -23.02 10.03 -4.42
C VAL A 182 -23.38 10.20 -2.94
N LEU A 183 -23.22 9.14 -2.13
CA LEU A 183 -23.42 9.20 -0.68
C LEU A 183 -22.29 9.95 0.07
N GLY A 184 -21.25 10.39 -0.63
CA GLY A 184 -20.15 11.15 -0.02
C GLY A 184 -19.26 10.29 0.89
N VAL A 185 -19.22 8.97 0.72
CA VAL A 185 -18.30 8.08 1.44
C VAL A 185 -16.98 7.98 0.70
N ILE A 186 -17.05 7.78 -0.62
CA ILE A 186 -15.89 7.78 -1.52
C ILE A 186 -15.76 9.18 -2.11
N LYS A 187 -14.69 9.90 -1.78
CA LYS A 187 -14.43 11.22 -2.38
C LYS A 187 -13.91 11.12 -3.80
N ASN A 188 -13.14 10.09 -4.09
CA ASN A 188 -12.60 9.90 -5.42
C ASN A 188 -12.34 8.43 -5.71
N PHE A 189 -12.66 8.03 -6.94
CA PHE A 189 -12.30 6.75 -7.50
C PHE A 189 -11.54 6.98 -8.81
N LYS A 190 -10.38 6.35 -8.96
CA LYS A 190 -9.59 6.41 -10.20
C LYS A 190 -9.12 5.02 -10.59
N SER A 191 -9.20 4.73 -11.88
CA SER A 191 -8.44 3.65 -12.50
C SER A 191 -7.29 4.29 -13.30
N LYS A 192 -6.08 3.76 -13.13
CA LYS A 192 -4.89 4.16 -13.86
C LYS A 192 -4.25 2.94 -14.49
N ASP A 193 -3.72 3.13 -15.69
CA ASP A 193 -2.78 2.16 -16.26
C ASP A 193 -1.43 2.27 -15.55
N TYR A 194 -0.74 1.16 -15.43
CA TYR A 194 0.60 1.11 -14.86
C TYR A 194 1.58 1.88 -15.75
N ASP A 195 2.10 2.98 -15.24
CA ASP A 195 3.17 3.74 -15.88
C ASP A 195 4.51 3.38 -15.23
N TYR A 196 5.32 2.59 -15.95
CA TYR A 196 6.69 2.23 -15.53
C TYR A 196 7.57 3.46 -15.22
N GLU A 197 7.28 4.64 -15.79
CA GLU A 197 8.09 5.85 -15.61
C GLU A 197 7.73 6.68 -14.36
N GLU A 198 6.49 6.62 -13.86
CA GLU A 198 6.05 7.44 -12.71
C GLU A 198 6.76 7.02 -11.41
N HIS A 199 7.14 5.74 -11.29
CA HIS A 199 7.90 5.21 -10.15
C HIS A 199 9.35 5.71 -10.07
N LEU A 200 9.88 6.35 -11.11
CA LEU A 200 11.28 6.77 -11.23
C LEU A 200 11.53 8.27 -10.96
N LYS A 201 10.47 9.07 -10.80
CA LYS A 201 10.57 10.54 -10.70
C LYS A 201 10.41 11.01 -9.25
N GLY A 202 11.51 11.49 -8.67
CA GLY A 202 11.60 12.12 -7.36
C GLY A 202 13.07 12.35 -7.00
N ASN A 203 13.38 13.15 -5.99
CA ASN A 203 14.73 13.24 -5.41
C ASN A 203 15.05 11.92 -4.68
N ILE A 204 15.27 10.87 -5.46
CA ILE A 204 15.35 9.49 -5.04
C ILE A 204 16.83 9.12 -4.90
N ILE A 205 17.22 8.61 -3.74
CA ILE A 205 18.40 7.75 -3.70
C ILE A 205 17.95 6.45 -4.38
N ASN A 206 18.15 6.36 -5.70
CA ASN A 206 17.99 5.10 -6.43
C ASN A 206 19.18 4.23 -6.05
N ILE A 207 18.97 3.37 -5.06
CA ILE A 207 19.94 2.36 -4.63
C ILE A 207 19.77 1.15 -5.55
#